data_AF-A0A7D5SEF6-F1
#
_entry.id   AF-A0A7D5SEF6-F1
#
_cell.length_a   1.000
_cell.length_b   1.000
_cell.length_c   1.000
_cell.angle_alpha   90.00
_cell.angle_beta   90.00
_cell.angle_gamma   90.00
#
_symmetry.space_group_name_H-M   'P 1'
#
loop_
_entity.id
_entity.type
_entity.pdbx_description
1 polymer ?
#
loop_
_entity_poly.entity_id
_entity_poly.type
_entity_poly.pdbx_seq_one_letter_code
_entity_poly.pdbx_strand_id
1 'polypeptide(L)'
;MAELRINAKWMASVSGEPEVMATAAWVEMYVDNISLNRNQDIWAETVRDNVFVSAYPLAMWFASSWWRLNHEPLPMQQPGHNWRMVHELGAANHGFVWPRVIFIPDGEAIHVWAGTSMTLDQSVQYLQALDVPRMITLTGFQQSVERFIHSVLARLDAMGLAGPNLAHLWALVQEDLADPEAVRRRKLEAELGFDPEECPEQALNAALQWESQVGDAALSVLAPAIAASGATPDLAIIGQLASVGGIVGIPELSPDSIDHLDHGAPWERAIHDARALRNKIGNVSGPVPDRSLHDLLGMSSEAAANWSAPLGRSPVAVAIPMNDHRLKFVPRRHSPAGKRFELARFLGEYLRPSTHELRWLVSTDLSTFRQKYQRAFAAEFLCPIDLLTSFLDGDFSSYAIEEAAAEFDVSEQTITSLLLNNGYIHHHGTGSMPYRMAA
;
A
#
# COMPACT_ATOMS: atom_id res chain seq x y z
N MET A 1 4.89 14.39 -6.68
CA MET A 1 4.11 13.20 -7.08
C MET A 1 4.15 13.12 -8.59
N ALA A 2 4.23 11.90 -9.13
CA ALA A 2 4.29 11.68 -10.56
C ALA A 2 2.91 11.84 -11.23
N GLU A 3 2.89 12.07 -12.53
CA GLU A 3 1.67 12.12 -13.35
C GLU A 3 1.57 10.89 -14.26
N LEU A 4 0.43 10.19 -14.25
CA LEU A 4 0.10 9.16 -15.26
C LEU A 4 -0.61 9.81 -16.44
N ARG A 5 -0.20 9.44 -17.65
CA ARG A 5 -0.89 9.83 -18.88
C ARG A 5 -1.07 8.64 -19.79
N ILE A 6 -2.29 8.43 -20.27
CA ILE A 6 -2.63 7.38 -21.23
C ILE A 6 -3.30 8.05 -22.42
N ASN A 7 -2.72 7.90 -23.60
CA ASN A 7 -3.21 8.47 -24.85
C ASN A 7 -3.40 7.36 -25.88
N ALA A 8 -4.39 7.54 -26.76
CA ALA A 8 -4.63 6.65 -27.89
C ALA A 8 -4.70 7.47 -29.18
N LYS A 9 -3.84 7.14 -30.14
CA LYS A 9 -3.90 7.69 -31.50
C LYS A 9 -4.64 6.69 -32.38
N TRP A 10 -5.91 6.97 -32.67
CA TRP A 10 -6.81 6.04 -33.36
C TRP A 10 -6.30 5.64 -34.75
N MET A 11 -6.41 4.36 -35.05
CA MET A 11 -5.95 3.74 -36.28
C MET A 11 -7.04 2.82 -36.84
N ALA A 12 -6.89 2.42 -38.09
CA ALA A 12 -7.70 1.35 -38.66
C ALA A 12 -7.11 -0.02 -38.28
N SER A 13 -7.98 -0.99 -38.03
CA SER A 13 -7.64 -2.42 -37.95
C SER A 13 -8.56 -3.22 -38.86
N VAL A 14 -8.08 -4.37 -39.34
CA VAL A 14 -8.80 -5.26 -40.25
C VAL A 14 -9.24 -6.56 -39.59
N SER A 15 -8.97 -6.72 -38.28
CA SER A 15 -9.25 -7.94 -37.53
C SER A 15 -9.65 -7.65 -36.09
N GLY A 16 -10.61 -8.44 -35.58
CA GLY A 16 -11.12 -8.37 -34.22
C GLY A 16 -12.63 -8.19 -34.18
N GLU A 17 -13.20 -8.16 -32.98
CA GLU A 17 -14.59 -7.75 -32.76
C GLU A 17 -14.79 -6.27 -33.11
N PRO A 18 -16.02 -5.82 -33.41
CA PRO A 18 -16.28 -4.45 -33.87
C PRO A 18 -15.67 -3.36 -32.98
N GLU A 19 -15.84 -3.48 -31.66
CA GLU A 19 -15.31 -2.56 -30.66
C GLU A 19 -13.78 -2.56 -30.63
N VAL A 20 -13.17 -3.75 -30.73
CA VAL A 20 -11.72 -3.94 -30.77
C VAL A 20 -11.13 -3.28 -32.01
N MET A 21 -11.75 -3.47 -33.18
CA MET A 21 -11.33 -2.85 -34.44
C MET A 21 -11.52 -1.33 -34.44
N ALA A 22 -12.66 -0.85 -33.94
CA ALA A 22 -12.99 0.58 -33.92
C ALA A 22 -12.07 1.41 -33.02
N THR A 23 -11.48 0.75 -32.01
CA THR A 23 -10.61 1.36 -30.99
C THR A 23 -9.15 0.91 -31.11
N ALA A 24 -8.76 0.33 -32.25
CA ALA A 24 -7.36 0.13 -32.57
C ALA A 24 -6.60 1.47 -32.56
N ALA A 25 -5.44 1.49 -31.92
CA ALA A 25 -4.68 2.71 -31.73
C ALA A 25 -3.19 2.44 -31.52
N TRP A 26 -2.37 3.46 -31.78
CA TRP A 26 -1.08 3.57 -31.09
C TRP A 26 -1.34 4.09 -29.68
N VAL A 27 -1.21 3.21 -28.69
CA VAL A 27 -1.37 3.53 -27.27
C VAL A 27 -0.04 3.97 -26.68
N GLU A 28 -0.10 5.04 -25.91
CA GLU A 28 1.02 5.71 -25.25
C GLU A 28 0.70 5.86 -23.76
N MET A 29 1.47 5.19 -22.90
CA MET A 29 1.36 5.24 -21.44
C MET A 29 2.65 5.77 -20.84
N TYR A 30 2.54 6.89 -20.12
CA TYR A 30 3.67 7.58 -19.50
C TYR A 30 3.45 7.73 -18.00
N VAL A 31 4.52 7.59 -17.24
CA VAL A 31 4.60 8.13 -15.87
C VAL A 31 5.68 9.20 -15.86
N ASP A 32 5.27 10.44 -15.59
CA ASP A 32 6.04 11.65 -15.88
C ASP A 32 6.49 11.66 -17.35
N ASN A 33 7.81 11.64 -17.57
CA ASN A 33 8.44 11.64 -18.89
C ASN A 33 8.91 10.24 -19.32
N ILE A 34 8.60 9.18 -18.55
CA ILE A 34 9.04 7.81 -18.83
C ILE A 34 7.92 7.05 -19.54
N SER A 35 8.17 6.58 -20.76
CA SER A 35 7.22 5.72 -21.48
C SER A 35 7.23 4.30 -20.93
N LEU A 36 6.11 3.87 -20.36
CA LEU A 36 5.92 2.47 -19.95
C LEU A 36 5.75 1.53 -21.15
N ASN A 37 5.39 2.07 -22.32
CA ASN A 37 5.27 1.30 -23.54
C ASN A 37 6.56 1.21 -24.35
N ARG A 38 7.70 1.74 -23.88
CA ARG A 38 8.95 1.67 -24.66
C ARG A 38 9.26 0.22 -25.04
N ASN A 39 9.23 -0.06 -26.34
CA ASN A 39 9.32 -1.41 -26.88
C ASN A 39 10.17 -1.47 -28.14
N GLN A 40 10.65 -2.67 -28.43
CA GLN A 40 11.19 -3.04 -29.72
C GLN A 40 10.10 -3.78 -30.51
N ASP A 41 9.71 -3.18 -31.63
CA ASP A 41 8.90 -3.83 -32.66
C ASP A 41 9.83 -4.79 -33.41
N ILE A 42 9.62 -6.10 -33.24
CA ILE A 42 10.51 -7.13 -33.78
C ILE A 42 10.41 -7.17 -35.31
N TRP A 43 9.24 -6.88 -35.88
CA TRP A 43 9.04 -6.92 -37.34
C TRP A 43 9.59 -5.67 -38.02
N ALA A 44 9.42 -4.50 -37.41
CA ALA A 44 9.93 -3.25 -37.96
C ALA A 44 11.40 -2.97 -37.60
N GLU A 45 11.98 -3.74 -36.67
CA GLU A 45 13.32 -3.52 -36.09
C GLU A 45 13.51 -2.09 -35.55
N THR A 46 12.45 -1.52 -34.96
CA THR A 46 12.48 -0.14 -34.42
C THR A 46 12.14 -0.11 -32.94
N VAL A 47 12.76 0.83 -32.22
CA VAL A 47 12.37 1.17 -30.85
C VAL A 47 11.33 2.29 -30.90
N ARG A 48 10.22 2.10 -30.19
CA ARG A 48 9.11 3.05 -30.11
C ARG A 48 8.62 3.20 -28.69
N ASP A 49 8.04 4.35 -28.38
CA ASP A 49 7.43 4.65 -27.09
C ASP A 49 5.90 4.46 -27.10
N ASN A 50 5.38 3.79 -28.13
CA ASN A 50 3.97 3.45 -28.32
C ASN A 50 3.80 2.01 -28.81
N VAL A 51 2.64 1.43 -28.57
CA VAL A 51 2.31 0.07 -29.02
C VAL A 51 1.00 0.06 -29.79
N PHE A 52 0.95 -0.72 -30.88
CA PHE A 52 -0.27 -0.90 -31.67
C PHE A 52 -1.15 -1.97 -31.03
N VAL A 53 -2.23 -1.54 -30.40
CA VAL A 53 -3.18 -2.39 -29.65
C VAL A 53 -4.59 -1.80 -29.74
N SER A 54 -5.59 -2.53 -29.27
CA SER A 54 -6.91 -1.95 -29.04
C SER A 54 -6.98 -1.30 -27.66
N ALA A 55 -7.51 -0.08 -27.62
CA ALA A 55 -7.75 0.63 -26.35
C ALA A 55 -8.96 0.08 -25.59
N TYR A 56 -9.88 -0.63 -26.26
CA TYR A 56 -11.13 -1.11 -25.64
C TYR A 56 -10.91 -2.15 -24.52
N PRO A 57 -10.14 -3.23 -24.70
CA PRO A 57 -9.86 -4.17 -23.60
C PRO A 57 -9.18 -3.51 -22.39
N LEU A 58 -8.32 -2.53 -22.64
CA LEU A 58 -7.67 -1.78 -21.57
C LEU A 58 -8.67 -0.90 -20.80
N ALA A 59 -9.56 -0.20 -21.50
CA ALA A 59 -10.63 0.58 -20.88
C ALA A 59 -11.61 -0.31 -20.10
N MET A 60 -11.96 -1.48 -20.64
CA MET A 60 -12.77 -2.49 -19.95
C MET A 60 -12.11 -2.95 -18.65
N TRP A 61 -10.82 -3.29 -18.70
CA TRP A 61 -10.07 -3.71 -17.52
C TRP A 61 -10.01 -2.62 -16.44
N PHE A 62 -9.74 -1.37 -16.83
CA PHE A 62 -9.76 -0.25 -15.89
C PHE A 62 -11.14 -0.03 -15.27
N ALA A 63 -12.21 -0.14 -16.05
CA ALA A 63 -13.57 0.03 -15.56
C ALA A 63 -13.98 -1.11 -14.61
N SER A 64 -13.68 -2.37 -14.97
CA SER A 64 -14.02 -3.54 -14.14
C SER A 64 -13.22 -3.59 -12.85
N SER A 65 -11.96 -3.19 -12.91
CA SER A 65 -11.04 -3.25 -11.77
C SER A 65 -10.99 -1.93 -10.98
N TRP A 66 -11.86 -0.96 -11.27
CA TRP A 66 -11.83 0.40 -10.72
C TRP A 66 -11.67 0.40 -9.20
N TRP A 67 -12.60 -0.24 -8.48
CA TRP A 67 -12.62 -0.20 -7.02
C TRP A 67 -11.37 -0.84 -6.39
N ARG A 68 -10.97 -2.01 -6.87
CA ARG A 68 -9.82 -2.74 -6.34
C ARG A 68 -8.49 -2.08 -6.69
N LEU A 69 -8.33 -1.54 -7.91
CA LEU A 69 -7.15 -0.73 -8.28
C LEU A 69 -6.96 0.50 -7.38
N ASN A 70 -8.05 1.08 -6.87
CA ASN A 70 -8.01 2.26 -6.02
C ASN A 70 -7.86 1.93 -4.51
N HIS A 71 -8.26 0.73 -4.06
CA HIS A 71 -8.43 0.45 -2.63
C HIS A 71 -7.84 -0.88 -2.12
N GLU A 72 -7.56 -1.87 -2.98
CA GLU A 72 -7.01 -3.17 -2.54
C GLU A 72 -5.48 -3.13 -2.44
N PRO A 73 -4.88 -3.14 -1.23
CA PRO A 73 -3.43 -3.03 -1.09
C PRO A 73 -2.74 -4.34 -1.50
N LEU A 74 -1.41 -4.26 -1.71
CA LEU A 74 -0.60 -5.45 -1.92
C LEU A 74 -0.68 -6.39 -0.69
N PRO A 75 -1.04 -7.68 -0.86
CA PRO A 75 -1.07 -8.63 0.24
C PRO A 75 0.32 -8.88 0.84
N MET A 76 0.35 -9.37 2.08
CA MET A 76 1.60 -9.64 2.81
C MET A 76 2.38 -10.83 2.22
N GLN A 77 1.67 -11.78 1.61
CA GLN A 77 2.24 -12.95 0.97
C GLN A 77 2.29 -12.72 -0.55
N GLN A 78 2.91 -13.66 -1.27
CA GLN A 78 2.91 -13.62 -2.73
C GLN A 78 1.45 -13.52 -3.25
N PRO A 79 1.12 -12.51 -4.07
CA PRO A 79 -0.25 -12.29 -4.49
C PRO A 79 -0.75 -13.46 -5.34
N GLY A 80 -1.96 -13.92 -5.02
CA GLY A 80 -2.65 -14.95 -5.77
C GLY A 80 -3.12 -14.45 -7.14
N HIS A 81 -3.61 -15.37 -7.98
CA HIS A 81 -4.08 -15.07 -9.33
C HIS A 81 -5.16 -13.98 -9.35
N ASN A 82 -6.15 -14.05 -8.45
CA ASN A 82 -7.25 -13.07 -8.39
C ASN A 82 -6.74 -11.63 -8.26
N TRP A 83 -5.85 -11.38 -7.29
CA TRP A 83 -5.24 -10.05 -7.11
C TRP A 83 -4.43 -9.62 -8.34
N ARG A 84 -3.63 -10.53 -8.90
CA ARG A 84 -2.79 -10.22 -10.07
C ARG A 84 -3.62 -9.85 -11.31
N MET A 85 -4.80 -10.45 -11.49
CA MET A 85 -5.72 -10.12 -12.57
C MET A 85 -6.28 -8.70 -12.51
N VAL A 86 -6.28 -8.09 -11.33
CA VAL A 86 -6.77 -6.72 -11.12
C VAL A 86 -5.64 -5.70 -11.17
N HIS A 87 -4.43 -6.07 -10.75
CA HIS A 87 -3.35 -5.12 -10.53
C HIS A 87 -2.22 -5.19 -11.57
N GLU A 88 -2.10 -6.27 -12.35
CA GLU A 88 -1.12 -6.39 -13.44
C GLU A 88 -1.74 -5.98 -14.78
N LEU A 89 -1.14 -5.01 -15.49
CA LEU A 89 -1.66 -4.52 -16.78
C LEU A 89 -1.78 -5.63 -17.84
N GLY A 90 -0.97 -6.68 -17.73
CA GLY A 90 -1.06 -7.88 -18.56
C GLY A 90 -2.41 -8.60 -18.49
N ALA A 91 -3.24 -8.31 -17.49
CA ALA A 91 -4.58 -8.85 -17.34
C ALA A 91 -5.62 -8.22 -18.30
N ALA A 92 -5.36 -7.02 -18.83
CA ALA A 92 -6.18 -6.41 -19.89
C ALA A 92 -6.06 -7.15 -21.25
N ASN A 93 -5.40 -8.31 -21.27
CA ASN A 93 -5.06 -9.06 -22.45
C ASN A 93 -6.30 -9.64 -23.14
N HIS A 94 -6.45 -9.24 -24.40
CA HIS A 94 -7.46 -9.75 -25.33
C HIS A 94 -6.75 -10.17 -26.63
N GLY A 95 -5.68 -10.95 -26.48
CA GLY A 95 -4.72 -11.27 -27.55
C GLY A 95 -3.64 -10.19 -27.77
N PHE A 96 -3.57 -9.18 -26.91
CA PHE A 96 -2.58 -8.09 -26.97
C PHE A 96 -1.48 -8.31 -25.93
N VAL A 97 -0.24 -8.02 -26.33
CA VAL A 97 0.91 -8.06 -25.43
C VAL A 97 1.08 -6.69 -24.78
N TRP A 98 0.77 -6.59 -23.49
CA TRP A 98 0.93 -5.37 -22.67
C TRP A 98 2.29 -5.32 -21.97
N PRO A 99 2.82 -4.12 -21.65
CA PRO A 99 4.04 -4.03 -20.86
C PRO A 99 3.80 -4.57 -19.45
N ARG A 100 4.89 -5.01 -18.82
CA ARG A 100 4.86 -5.49 -17.44
C ARG A 100 4.78 -4.29 -16.51
N VAL A 101 3.55 -3.86 -16.23
CA VAL A 101 3.22 -2.74 -15.34
C VAL A 101 2.29 -3.24 -14.24
N ILE A 102 2.51 -2.79 -13.00
CA ILE A 102 1.67 -3.10 -11.84
C ILE A 102 1.26 -1.81 -11.15
N PHE A 103 -0.02 -1.69 -10.81
CA PHE A 103 -0.58 -0.58 -10.03
C PHE A 103 -0.95 -1.07 -8.64
N ILE A 104 -0.40 -0.44 -7.60
CA ILE A 104 -0.63 -0.86 -6.20
C ILE A 104 -1.07 0.35 -5.38
N PRO A 105 -2.32 0.39 -4.89
CA PRO A 105 -2.73 1.43 -3.96
C PRO A 105 -2.08 1.21 -2.58
N ASP A 106 -1.74 2.30 -1.92
CA ASP A 106 -1.23 2.26 -0.54
C ASP A 106 -2.11 3.02 0.47
N GLY A 107 -3.30 3.45 0.03
CA GLY A 107 -4.26 4.24 0.80
C GLY A 107 -4.16 5.75 0.58
N GLU A 108 -3.05 6.27 0.05
CA GLU A 108 -2.91 7.69 -0.32
C GLU A 108 -2.50 7.88 -1.79
N ALA A 109 -1.74 6.94 -2.33
CA ALA A 109 -1.17 6.99 -3.67
C ALA A 109 -1.24 5.63 -4.37
N ILE A 110 -1.07 5.66 -5.69
CA ILE A 110 -0.81 4.47 -6.52
C ILE A 110 0.69 4.36 -6.78
N HIS A 111 1.27 3.23 -6.41
CA HIS A 111 2.64 2.86 -6.74
C HIS A 111 2.64 2.14 -8.09
N VAL A 112 3.36 2.71 -9.06
CA VAL A 112 3.56 2.12 -10.37
C VAL A 112 4.91 1.44 -10.43
N TRP A 113 4.88 0.15 -10.68
CA TRP A 113 6.05 -0.67 -10.95
C TRP A 113 6.08 -1.02 -12.43
N ALA A 114 7.27 -1.05 -13.02
CA ALA A 114 7.44 -1.55 -14.38
C ALA A 114 8.72 -2.38 -14.49
N GLY A 115 8.64 -3.45 -15.28
CA GLY A 115 9.78 -4.31 -15.58
C GLY A 115 9.90 -4.58 -17.07
N THR A 116 11.10 -4.97 -17.51
CA THR A 116 11.30 -5.44 -18.87
C THR A 116 10.51 -6.72 -19.14
N SER A 117 10.01 -6.88 -20.37
CA SER A 117 9.34 -8.10 -20.84
C SER A 117 9.92 -8.50 -22.19
N MET A 118 10.74 -9.55 -22.19
CA MET A 118 11.48 -10.04 -23.37
C MET A 118 11.18 -11.52 -23.59
N THR A 119 9.90 -11.84 -23.83
CA THR A 119 9.50 -13.21 -24.11
C THR A 119 9.83 -13.54 -25.57
N LEU A 120 10.54 -14.65 -25.78
CA LEU A 120 10.80 -15.20 -27.11
C LEU A 120 9.45 -15.48 -27.81
N ASP A 121 9.38 -15.23 -29.11
CA ASP A 121 8.20 -15.44 -29.97
C ASP A 121 6.97 -14.53 -29.71
N GLN A 122 7.08 -13.52 -28.84
CA GLN A 122 6.07 -12.44 -28.79
C GLN A 122 6.30 -11.40 -29.89
N SER A 123 5.24 -10.74 -30.35
CA SER A 123 5.32 -9.72 -31.41
C SER A 123 6.03 -8.43 -30.99
N VAL A 124 6.11 -8.16 -29.69
CA VAL A 124 6.68 -6.93 -29.12
C VAL A 124 7.49 -7.28 -27.87
N GLN A 125 8.66 -6.65 -27.71
CA GLN A 125 9.48 -6.75 -26.50
C GLN A 125 9.52 -5.41 -25.77
N TYR A 126 9.11 -5.38 -24.51
CA TYR A 126 9.11 -4.16 -23.71
C TYR A 126 10.45 -3.98 -22.99
N LEU A 127 11.04 -2.80 -23.20
CA LEU A 127 12.40 -2.47 -22.77
C LEU A 127 12.42 -1.62 -21.50
N GLN A 128 11.30 -0.99 -21.13
CA GLN A 128 11.27 -0.11 -19.96
C GLN A 128 11.14 -0.91 -18.67
N ALA A 129 12.04 -0.63 -17.72
CA ALA A 129 11.86 -0.92 -16.31
C ALA A 129 11.93 0.38 -15.50
N LEU A 130 11.34 0.38 -14.30
CA LEU A 130 11.52 1.43 -13.32
C LEU A 130 12.49 0.94 -12.24
N ASP A 131 13.57 1.69 -12.00
CA ASP A 131 14.54 1.34 -10.95
C ASP A 131 13.92 1.43 -9.55
N VAL A 132 13.00 2.39 -9.38
CA VAL A 132 12.20 2.58 -8.16
C VAL A 132 10.75 2.86 -8.57
N PRO A 133 9.75 2.40 -7.79
CA PRO A 133 8.36 2.65 -8.09
C PRO A 133 8.08 4.15 -8.15
N ARG A 134 7.19 4.55 -9.07
CA ARG A 134 6.71 5.92 -9.17
C ARG A 134 5.40 6.05 -8.41
N MET A 135 5.25 7.12 -7.63
CA MET A 135 4.05 7.37 -6.83
C MET A 135 3.18 8.43 -7.50
N ILE A 136 1.94 8.08 -7.84
CA ILE A 136 0.92 8.98 -8.38
C ILE A 136 -0.13 9.21 -7.29
N THR A 137 -0.64 10.43 -7.15
CA THR A 137 -1.75 10.67 -6.21
C THR A 137 -2.96 9.82 -6.61
N LEU A 138 -3.75 9.35 -5.64
CA LEU A 138 -4.96 8.57 -5.96
C LEU A 138 -5.88 9.33 -6.95
N THR A 139 -6.11 10.62 -6.69
CA THR A 139 -6.90 11.49 -7.57
C THR A 139 -6.29 11.65 -8.96
N GLY A 140 -4.96 11.78 -9.06
CA GLY A 140 -4.28 11.90 -10.36
C GLY A 140 -4.39 10.62 -11.19
N PHE A 141 -4.33 9.46 -10.54
CA PHE A 141 -4.58 8.17 -11.19
C PHE A 141 -6.02 8.07 -11.68
N GLN A 142 -7.00 8.33 -10.82
CA GLN A 142 -8.43 8.32 -11.15
C GLN A 142 -8.74 9.20 -12.36
N GLN A 143 -8.29 10.46 -12.34
CA GLN A 143 -8.50 11.41 -13.44
C GLN A 143 -7.86 10.95 -14.75
N SER A 144 -6.67 10.35 -14.72
CA SER A 144 -6.02 9.83 -15.92
C SER A 144 -6.78 8.65 -16.50
N VAL A 145 -7.23 7.72 -15.66
CA VAL A 145 -7.97 6.52 -16.08
C VAL A 145 -9.35 6.90 -16.62
N GLU A 146 -10.08 7.75 -15.91
CA GLU A 146 -11.38 8.27 -16.34
C GLU A 146 -11.29 8.97 -17.70
N ARG A 147 -10.30 9.86 -17.89
CA ARG A 147 -10.08 10.54 -19.17
C ARG A 147 -9.82 9.55 -20.30
N PHE A 148 -9.05 8.50 -20.04
CA PHE A 148 -8.78 7.46 -21.01
C PHE A 148 -10.05 6.68 -21.38
N ILE A 149 -10.84 6.24 -20.39
CA ILE A 149 -12.12 5.53 -20.61
C ILE A 149 -13.07 6.41 -21.44
N HIS A 150 -13.23 7.68 -21.08
CA HIS A 150 -14.07 8.61 -21.86
C HIS A 150 -13.58 8.81 -23.29
N SER A 151 -12.26 8.81 -23.53
CA SER A 151 -11.73 8.90 -24.90
C SER A 151 -12.11 7.67 -25.74
N VAL A 152 -12.14 6.48 -25.13
CA VAL A 152 -12.54 5.22 -25.79
C VAL A 152 -14.05 5.20 -26.05
N LEU A 153 -14.86 5.62 -25.06
CA LEU A 153 -16.31 5.74 -25.22
C LEU A 153 -16.69 6.72 -26.34
N ALA A 154 -16.05 7.89 -26.39
CA ALA A 154 -16.26 8.87 -27.45
C ALA A 154 -15.88 8.34 -28.83
N ARG A 155 -14.80 7.54 -28.91
CA ARG A 155 -14.39 6.88 -30.16
C ARG A 155 -15.43 5.86 -30.63
N LEU A 156 -15.96 5.06 -29.71
CA LEU A 156 -16.97 4.05 -29.97
C LEU A 156 -18.28 4.69 -30.49
N ASP A 157 -18.76 5.73 -29.81
CA ASP A 157 -19.93 6.51 -30.23
C ASP A 157 -19.76 7.10 -31.64
N ALA A 158 -18.59 7.70 -31.92
CA ALA A 158 -18.29 8.25 -33.25
C ALA A 158 -18.26 7.19 -34.37
N MET A 159 -18.05 5.91 -34.03
CA MET A 159 -18.07 4.79 -34.96
C MET A 159 -19.47 4.13 -35.05
N GLY A 160 -20.48 4.69 -34.38
CA GLY A 160 -21.84 4.12 -34.32
C GLY A 160 -21.90 2.80 -33.56
N LEU A 161 -20.88 2.49 -32.77
CA LEU A 161 -20.80 1.32 -31.92
C LEU A 161 -20.93 1.81 -30.50
N ALA A 162 -22.14 1.89 -29.96
CA ALA A 162 -22.35 2.39 -28.59
C ALA A 162 -21.70 1.52 -27.49
N GLY A 163 -20.87 0.52 -27.85
CA GLY A 163 -20.02 -0.27 -26.96
C GLY A 163 -20.73 -0.66 -25.67
N PRO A 164 -21.86 -1.39 -25.75
CA PRO A 164 -22.83 -1.46 -24.66
C PRO A 164 -22.20 -1.94 -23.36
N ASN A 165 -21.19 -2.82 -23.44
CA ASN A 165 -20.55 -3.37 -22.25
C ASN A 165 -19.70 -2.33 -21.51
N LEU A 166 -18.81 -1.59 -22.20
CA LEU A 166 -17.99 -0.55 -21.56
C LEU A 166 -18.83 0.62 -21.08
N ALA A 167 -19.79 1.07 -21.91
CA ALA A 167 -20.68 2.17 -21.55
C ALA A 167 -21.53 1.83 -20.33
N HIS A 168 -22.10 0.62 -20.29
CA HIS A 168 -22.88 0.14 -19.15
C HIS A 168 -22.01 -0.01 -17.89
N LEU A 169 -20.86 -0.66 -18.00
CA LEU A 169 -19.95 -0.86 -16.87
C LEU A 169 -19.46 0.47 -16.30
N TRP A 170 -19.09 1.42 -17.16
CA TRP A 170 -18.69 2.74 -16.70
C TRP A 170 -19.84 3.52 -16.08
N ALA A 171 -21.06 3.39 -16.61
CA ALA A 171 -22.26 3.98 -15.99
C ALA A 171 -22.50 3.43 -14.57
N LEU A 172 -22.35 2.12 -14.34
CA LEU A 172 -22.46 1.52 -13.00
C LEU A 172 -21.42 2.11 -12.03
N VAL A 173 -20.16 2.24 -12.46
CA VAL A 173 -19.11 2.89 -11.65
C VAL A 173 -19.48 4.34 -11.33
N GLN A 174 -20.01 5.09 -12.30
CA GLN A 174 -20.42 6.48 -12.09
C GLN A 174 -21.66 6.60 -11.19
N GLU A 175 -22.61 5.68 -11.27
CA GLU A 175 -23.75 5.58 -10.37
C GLU A 175 -23.30 5.32 -8.94
N ASP A 176 -22.38 4.37 -8.73
CA ASP A 176 -21.77 4.12 -7.41
C ASP A 176 -21.04 5.35 -6.89
N LEU A 177 -20.24 6.03 -7.73
CA LEU A 177 -19.49 7.23 -7.35
C LEU A 177 -20.41 8.41 -6.99
N ALA A 178 -21.64 8.44 -7.49
CA ALA A 178 -22.63 9.46 -7.18
C ALA A 178 -23.35 9.22 -5.85
N ASP A 179 -23.30 8.01 -5.29
CA ASP A 179 -23.91 7.64 -4.02
C ASP A 179 -22.85 7.35 -2.93
N PRO A 180 -22.71 8.22 -1.90
CA PRO A 180 -21.76 8.01 -0.81
C PRO A 180 -21.88 6.64 -0.10
N GLU A 181 -23.08 6.07 0.02
CA GLU A 181 -23.24 4.74 0.64
C GLU A 181 -22.76 3.63 -0.30
N ALA A 182 -22.99 3.76 -1.61
CA ALA A 182 -22.42 2.85 -2.60
C ALA A 182 -20.89 2.92 -2.60
N VAL A 183 -20.30 4.13 -2.63
CA VAL A 183 -18.84 4.33 -2.50
C VAL A 183 -18.29 3.60 -1.28
N ARG A 184 -18.93 3.80 -0.12
CA ARG A 184 -18.55 3.19 1.14
C ARG A 184 -18.57 1.66 1.06
N ARG A 185 -19.63 1.07 0.50
CA ARG A 185 -19.74 -0.39 0.32
C ARG A 185 -18.70 -0.92 -0.66
N ARG A 186 -18.57 -0.33 -1.85
CA ARG A 186 -17.64 -0.76 -2.89
C ARG A 186 -16.18 -0.69 -2.44
N LYS A 187 -15.82 0.35 -1.68
CA LYS A 187 -14.50 0.46 -1.03
C LYS A 187 -14.23 -0.72 -0.10
N LEU A 188 -15.19 -1.09 0.77
CA LEU A 188 -15.03 -2.22 1.68
C LEU A 188 -14.91 -3.57 0.95
N GLU A 189 -15.69 -3.77 -0.12
CA GLU A 189 -15.58 -4.97 -0.95
C GLU A 189 -14.16 -5.09 -1.54
N ALA A 190 -13.64 -3.99 -2.10
CA ALA A 190 -12.30 -3.93 -2.65
C ALA A 190 -11.21 -4.17 -1.59
N GLU A 191 -11.33 -3.57 -0.41
CA GLU A 191 -10.40 -3.79 0.71
C GLU A 191 -10.44 -5.23 1.25
N LEU A 192 -11.54 -5.93 1.06
CA LEU A 192 -11.69 -7.36 1.36
C LEU A 192 -11.24 -8.28 0.20
N GLY A 193 -10.87 -7.71 -0.95
CA GLY A 193 -10.38 -8.42 -2.13
C GLY A 193 -11.46 -8.95 -3.07
N PHE A 194 -12.67 -8.37 -3.02
CA PHE A 194 -13.79 -8.71 -3.88
C PHE A 194 -14.07 -7.63 -4.91
N ASP A 195 -14.53 -8.06 -6.08
CA ASP A 195 -15.10 -7.16 -7.08
C ASP A 195 -16.48 -6.65 -6.61
N PRO A 196 -16.97 -5.53 -7.19
CA PRO A 196 -18.26 -4.97 -6.84
C PRO A 196 -19.37 -6.02 -6.83
N GLU A 197 -20.19 -6.03 -5.77
CA GLU A 197 -21.33 -6.97 -5.63
C GLU A 197 -20.96 -8.47 -5.49
N GLU A 198 -19.68 -8.84 -5.50
CA GLU A 198 -19.24 -10.22 -5.35
C GLU A 198 -18.84 -10.60 -3.91
N CYS A 199 -18.75 -9.61 -3.01
CA CYS A 199 -18.44 -9.88 -1.60
C CYS A 199 -19.62 -10.60 -0.92
N PRO A 200 -19.36 -11.71 -0.19
CA PRO A 200 -20.41 -12.38 0.58
C PRO A 200 -21.13 -11.39 1.50
N GLU A 201 -22.46 -11.35 1.42
CA GLU A 201 -23.28 -10.37 2.14
C GLU A 201 -23.00 -10.36 3.65
N GLN A 202 -22.74 -11.54 4.25
CA GLN A 202 -22.36 -11.66 5.65
C GLN A 202 -21.04 -10.95 5.97
N ALA A 203 -20.03 -11.06 5.11
CA ALA A 203 -18.73 -10.44 5.30
C ALA A 203 -18.82 -8.91 5.13
N LEU A 204 -19.55 -8.44 4.12
CA LEU A 204 -19.79 -7.01 3.91
C LEU A 204 -20.58 -6.37 5.06
N ASN A 205 -21.65 -7.03 5.54
CA ASN A 205 -22.42 -6.55 6.68
C ASN A 205 -21.59 -6.52 7.96
N ALA A 206 -20.72 -7.52 8.18
CA ALA A 206 -19.77 -7.50 9.29
C ALA A 206 -18.77 -6.34 9.18
N ALA A 207 -18.27 -6.06 7.98
CA ALA A 207 -17.36 -4.92 7.73
C ALA A 207 -18.04 -3.59 8.04
N LEU A 208 -19.25 -3.36 7.50
CA LEU A 208 -20.04 -2.15 7.75
C LEU A 208 -20.37 -1.95 9.24
N GLN A 209 -20.69 -3.04 9.95
CA GLN A 209 -20.91 -3.01 11.39
C GLN A 209 -19.64 -2.65 12.16
N TRP A 210 -18.49 -3.23 11.80
CA TRP A 210 -17.22 -2.88 12.44
C TRP A 210 -16.79 -1.45 12.14
N GLU A 211 -17.01 -0.95 10.93
CA GLU A 211 -16.67 0.42 10.54
C GLU A 211 -17.33 1.44 11.46
N SER A 212 -18.61 1.23 11.81
CA SER A 212 -19.33 2.09 12.74
C SER A 212 -18.71 2.13 14.15
N GLN A 213 -17.97 1.09 14.54
CA GLN A 213 -17.38 0.95 15.87
C GLN A 213 -15.91 1.37 15.92
N VAL A 214 -15.11 0.98 14.93
CA VAL A 214 -13.66 1.24 14.89
C VAL A 214 -13.30 2.47 14.04
N GLY A 215 -14.18 2.83 13.11
CA GLY A 215 -14.01 3.89 12.12
C GLY A 215 -13.37 3.45 10.82
N ASP A 216 -13.73 4.15 9.74
CA ASP A 216 -13.24 3.95 8.38
C ASP A 216 -11.72 3.82 8.31
N ALA A 217 -10.99 4.82 8.83
CA ALA A 217 -9.52 4.82 8.79
C ALA A 217 -8.86 3.60 9.44
N ALA A 218 -9.45 3.06 10.52
CA ALA A 218 -8.94 1.86 11.18
C ALA A 218 -9.36 0.59 10.42
N LEU A 219 -10.60 0.55 9.94
CA LEU A 219 -11.11 -0.59 9.18
C LEU A 219 -10.37 -0.76 7.85
N SER A 220 -10.07 0.33 7.13
CA SER A 220 -9.25 0.33 5.91
C SER A 220 -7.85 -0.25 6.08
N VAL A 221 -7.40 -0.44 7.33
CA VAL A 221 -6.14 -1.11 7.65
C VAL A 221 -6.39 -2.54 8.13
N LEU A 222 -7.45 -2.76 8.93
CA LEU A 222 -7.82 -4.07 9.48
C LEU A 222 -8.34 -5.03 8.41
N ALA A 223 -9.33 -4.61 7.63
CA ALA A 223 -10.02 -5.43 6.62
C ALA A 223 -9.04 -6.10 5.64
N PRO A 224 -8.14 -5.38 4.95
CA PRO A 224 -7.21 -6.01 4.02
C PRO A 224 -6.18 -6.92 4.71
N ALA A 225 -5.74 -6.57 5.93
CA ALA A 225 -4.77 -7.38 6.66
C ALA A 225 -5.38 -8.71 7.12
N ILE A 226 -6.66 -8.69 7.52
CA ILE A 226 -7.43 -9.89 7.90
C ILE A 226 -7.75 -10.71 6.65
N ALA A 227 -8.23 -10.08 5.58
CA ALA A 227 -8.52 -10.75 4.31
C ALA A 227 -7.29 -11.46 3.73
N ALA A 228 -6.11 -10.82 3.76
CA ALA A 228 -4.86 -11.41 3.27
C ALA A 228 -4.32 -12.55 4.14
N SER A 229 -4.86 -12.79 5.33
CA SER A 229 -4.37 -13.80 6.28
C SER A 229 -5.06 -15.16 6.18
N GLY A 230 -6.16 -15.27 5.42
CA GLY A 230 -6.95 -16.49 5.27
C GLY A 230 -7.66 -16.58 3.92
N ALA A 231 -8.32 -17.70 3.65
CA ALA A 231 -9.06 -17.90 2.40
C ALA A 231 -10.38 -17.11 2.36
N THR A 232 -10.97 -16.85 3.52
CA THR A 232 -12.18 -16.04 3.71
C THR A 232 -11.92 -15.02 4.82
N PRO A 233 -12.30 -13.74 4.65
CA PRO A 233 -12.08 -12.75 5.69
C PRO A 233 -12.95 -13.03 6.93
N ASP A 234 -12.31 -13.38 8.05
CA ASP A 234 -12.98 -13.54 9.34
C ASP A 234 -12.81 -12.28 10.20
N LEU A 235 -13.77 -11.36 10.08
CA LEU A 235 -13.78 -10.12 10.87
C LEU A 235 -14.17 -10.33 12.34
N ALA A 236 -14.52 -11.55 12.77
CA ALA A 236 -14.78 -11.84 14.19
C ALA A 236 -13.53 -11.59 15.06
N ILE A 237 -12.34 -11.66 14.47
CA ILE A 237 -11.07 -11.31 15.14
C ILE A 237 -11.08 -9.89 15.72
N ILE A 238 -11.77 -8.93 15.09
CA ILE A 238 -11.87 -7.56 15.62
C ILE A 238 -12.58 -7.57 16.97
N GLY A 239 -13.64 -8.37 17.12
CA GLY A 239 -14.37 -8.55 18.37
C GLY A 239 -13.59 -9.31 19.44
N GLN A 240 -12.74 -10.26 19.04
CA GLN A 240 -11.81 -10.94 19.94
C GLN A 240 -10.77 -9.97 20.48
N LEU A 241 -10.21 -9.10 19.62
CA LEU A 241 -9.26 -8.05 20.01
C LEU A 241 -9.92 -6.98 20.90
N ALA A 242 -11.18 -6.64 20.62
CA ALA A 242 -11.96 -5.73 21.47
C ALA A 242 -12.12 -6.30 22.88
N SER A 243 -12.31 -7.62 23.00
CA SER A 243 -12.66 -8.29 24.26
C SER A 243 -11.47 -8.72 25.11
N VAL A 244 -10.31 -8.98 24.49
CA VAL A 244 -9.12 -9.41 25.22
C VAL A 244 -8.61 -8.30 26.15
N GLY A 245 -7.93 -8.69 27.23
CA GLY A 245 -7.18 -7.74 28.06
C GLY A 245 -6.12 -6.98 27.24
N GLY A 246 -5.48 -5.99 27.84
CA GLY A 246 -4.43 -5.24 27.17
C GLY A 246 -3.59 -4.48 28.18
N ILE A 247 -2.52 -3.88 27.70
CA ILE A 247 -1.75 -2.90 28.48
C ILE A 247 -2.55 -1.60 28.41
N VAL A 248 -2.94 -1.04 29.55
CA VAL A 248 -3.66 0.24 29.59
C VAL A 248 -2.64 1.36 29.80
N GLY A 249 -2.73 2.40 28.97
CA GLY A 249 -1.89 3.59 29.10
C GLY A 249 -2.66 4.88 28.84
N ILE A 250 -2.11 6.01 29.30
CA ILE A 250 -2.64 7.36 29.09
C ILE A 250 -1.52 8.20 28.46
N PRO A 251 -1.40 8.24 27.12
CA PRO A 251 -0.31 8.96 26.49
C PRO A 251 -0.23 10.41 26.97
N GLU A 252 0.96 10.85 27.41
CA GLU A 252 1.14 12.16 28.04
C GLU A 252 1.29 13.31 27.03
N LEU A 253 1.62 12.99 25.79
CA LEU A 253 1.87 13.96 24.73
C LEU A 253 0.64 14.20 23.88
N SER A 254 0.41 15.45 23.48
CA SER A 254 -0.53 15.75 22.39
C SER A 254 0.18 15.54 21.03
N PRO A 255 -0.53 15.14 19.95
CA PRO A 255 0.00 15.24 18.59
C PRO A 255 0.67 16.59 18.29
N ASP A 256 0.06 17.69 18.74
CA ASP A 256 0.60 19.06 18.55
C ASP A 256 1.90 19.36 19.35
N SER A 257 2.46 18.37 20.05
CA SER A 257 3.66 18.55 20.87
C SER A 257 4.96 18.55 20.05
N ILE A 258 4.90 18.12 18.80
CA ILE A 258 6.02 18.06 17.87
C ILE A 258 5.66 18.77 16.55
N ASP A 259 6.68 19.30 15.87
CA ASP A 259 6.51 19.82 14.52
C ASP A 259 6.44 18.65 13.55
N HIS A 260 5.42 18.65 12.69
CA HIS A 260 5.20 17.61 11.69
C HIS A 260 5.64 18.04 10.30
N LEU A 261 6.05 17.06 9.50
CA LEU A 261 6.30 17.28 8.08
C LEU A 261 5.04 16.96 7.25
N ASP A 262 4.50 17.96 6.56
CA ASP A 262 3.25 17.83 5.78
C ASP A 262 3.44 17.15 4.41
N HIS A 263 4.68 17.02 3.95
CA HIS A 263 5.00 16.61 2.57
C HIS A 263 6.07 15.51 2.54
N GLY A 264 6.21 14.86 1.38
CA GLY A 264 7.17 13.78 1.17
C GLY A 264 6.58 12.39 1.36
N ALA A 265 7.44 11.39 1.19
CA ALA A 265 7.13 9.98 1.35
C ALA A 265 6.83 9.64 2.82
N PRO A 266 6.09 8.56 3.12
CA PRO A 266 5.69 8.23 4.48
C PRO A 266 6.88 8.04 5.43
N TRP A 267 8.00 7.48 4.96
CA TRP A 267 9.20 7.30 5.79
C TRP A 267 9.94 8.61 6.07
N GLU A 268 9.94 9.57 5.15
CA GLU A 268 10.57 10.89 5.35
C GLU A 268 9.86 11.65 6.47
N ARG A 269 8.52 11.66 6.44
CA ARG A 269 7.69 12.25 7.49
C ARG A 269 7.90 11.55 8.83
N ALA A 270 7.91 10.22 8.82
CA ALA A 270 8.11 9.43 10.02
C ALA A 270 9.48 9.66 10.68
N ILE A 271 10.55 9.76 9.88
CA ILE A 271 11.90 10.03 10.37
C ILE A 271 11.97 11.43 10.97
N HIS A 272 11.37 12.43 10.30
CA HIS A 272 11.24 13.78 10.83
C HIS A 272 10.55 13.79 12.20
N ASP A 273 9.38 13.17 12.29
CA ASP A 273 8.55 13.18 13.50
C ASP A 273 9.21 12.39 14.65
N ALA A 274 9.90 11.28 14.34
CA ALA A 274 10.69 10.53 15.32
C ALA A 274 11.83 11.38 15.89
N ARG A 275 12.55 12.13 15.04
CA ARG A 275 13.62 13.05 15.46
C ARG A 275 13.08 14.23 16.26
N ALA A 276 11.96 14.81 15.85
CA ALA A 276 11.29 15.88 16.57
C ALA A 276 10.87 15.44 17.99
N LEU A 277 10.30 14.23 18.11
CA LEU A 277 9.97 13.66 19.41
C LEU A 277 11.23 13.42 20.27
N ARG A 278 12.29 12.84 19.70
CA ARG A 278 13.56 12.63 20.41
C ARG A 278 14.16 13.92 20.96
N ASN A 279 14.12 15.00 20.17
CA ASN A 279 14.52 16.33 20.61
C ASN A 279 13.64 16.83 21.77
N LYS A 280 12.31 16.65 21.66
CA LYS A 280 11.35 17.06 22.69
C LYS A 280 11.59 16.39 24.04
N ILE A 281 11.91 15.10 24.04
CA ILE A 281 12.15 14.33 25.26
C ILE A 281 13.61 14.40 25.75
N GLY A 282 14.47 15.15 25.05
CA GLY A 282 15.88 15.31 25.40
C GLY A 282 16.74 14.06 25.18
N ASN A 283 16.26 13.04 24.47
CA ASN A 283 17.02 11.84 24.12
C ASN A 283 17.49 11.93 22.67
N VAL A 284 18.51 12.75 22.43
CA VAL A 284 19.04 12.98 21.08
C VAL A 284 20.09 11.97 20.68
N SER A 285 20.97 11.56 21.60
CA SER A 285 22.23 10.88 21.27
C SER A 285 22.41 9.48 21.86
N GLY A 286 21.36 8.86 22.42
CA GLY A 286 21.45 7.51 22.98
C GLY A 286 20.28 6.59 22.62
N PRO A 287 20.36 5.30 22.96
CA PRO A 287 19.21 4.41 22.90
C PRO A 287 18.05 4.95 23.77
N VAL A 288 16.82 4.75 23.31
CA VAL A 288 15.63 5.07 24.13
C VAL A 288 15.42 3.93 25.11
N PRO A 289 15.44 4.12 26.43
CA PRO A 289 15.17 3.01 27.34
C PRO A 289 13.67 2.65 27.32
N ASP A 290 13.32 1.39 27.61
CA ASP A 290 11.92 0.91 27.71
C ASP A 290 11.03 1.82 28.55
N ARG A 291 11.52 2.22 29.72
CA ARG A 291 10.81 3.14 30.62
C ARG A 291 10.35 4.41 29.90
N SER A 292 11.19 5.00 29.05
CA SER A 292 10.84 6.24 28.35
C SER A 292 9.73 6.01 27.33
N LEU A 293 9.72 4.88 26.62
CA LEU A 293 8.61 4.53 25.73
C LEU A 293 7.31 4.27 26.53
N HIS A 294 7.41 3.57 27.66
CA HIS A 294 6.26 3.31 28.53
C HIS A 294 5.68 4.60 29.13
N ASP A 295 6.54 5.51 29.59
CA ASP A 295 6.15 6.82 30.12
C ASP A 295 5.43 7.65 29.04
N LEU A 296 5.95 7.67 27.81
CA LEU A 296 5.33 8.38 26.68
C LEU A 296 3.92 7.86 26.34
N LEU A 297 3.71 6.55 26.50
CA LEU A 297 2.40 5.92 26.32
C LEU A 297 1.56 5.90 27.60
N GLY A 298 2.09 6.46 28.70
CA GLY A 298 1.48 6.50 30.04
C GLY A 298 1.10 5.13 30.60
N MET A 299 1.91 4.11 30.33
CA MET A 299 1.67 2.73 30.78
C MET A 299 2.71 2.27 31.81
N SER A 300 2.33 1.31 32.66
CA SER A 300 3.26 0.69 33.62
C SER A 300 4.23 -0.25 32.91
N SER A 301 5.52 -0.15 33.28
CA SER A 301 6.56 -1.06 32.79
C SER A 301 6.31 -2.51 33.22
N GLU A 302 5.77 -2.72 34.42
CA GLU A 302 5.36 -4.03 34.92
C GLU A 302 4.22 -4.62 34.08
N ALA A 303 3.23 -3.79 33.69
CA ALA A 303 2.14 -4.23 32.84
C ALA A 303 2.65 -4.64 31.43
N ALA A 304 3.58 -3.87 30.86
CA ALA A 304 4.20 -4.19 29.57
C ALA A 304 5.08 -5.45 29.63
N ALA A 305 5.84 -5.63 30.70
CA ALA A 305 6.67 -6.82 30.92
C ALA A 305 5.82 -8.09 31.09
N ASN A 306 4.72 -8.00 31.86
CA ASN A 306 3.81 -9.11 32.12
C ASN A 306 2.84 -9.40 30.96
N TRP A 307 2.76 -8.52 29.95
CA TRP A 307 1.94 -8.75 28.78
C TRP A 307 2.44 -9.94 27.96
N SER A 308 1.52 -10.87 27.72
CA SER A 308 1.68 -11.98 26.79
C SER A 308 0.61 -11.87 25.72
N ALA A 309 1.05 -11.85 24.45
CA ALA A 309 0.12 -11.81 23.33
C ALA A 309 -0.82 -13.04 23.36
N PRO A 310 -2.10 -12.87 22.95
CA PRO A 310 -3.06 -13.98 22.90
C PRO A 310 -2.54 -15.16 22.06
N LEU A 311 -3.00 -16.37 22.37
CA LEU A 311 -2.62 -17.60 21.63
C LEU A 311 -2.96 -17.48 20.14
N GLY A 312 -1.96 -17.60 19.27
CA GLY A 312 -2.11 -17.57 17.81
C GLY A 312 -1.38 -16.41 17.15
N ARG A 313 -1.14 -16.50 15.83
CA ARG A 313 -0.54 -15.41 15.06
C ARG A 313 -1.63 -14.47 14.56
N SER A 314 -1.89 -13.39 15.28
CA SER A 314 -2.79 -12.33 14.80
C SER A 314 -2.16 -11.56 13.63
N PRO A 315 -2.88 -11.30 12.51
CA PRO A 315 -2.39 -10.47 11.41
C PRO A 315 -2.40 -8.97 11.75
N VAL A 316 -2.97 -8.58 12.89
CA VAL A 316 -3.19 -7.19 13.29
C VAL A 316 -2.90 -7.00 14.78
N ALA A 317 -2.40 -5.83 15.16
CA ALA A 317 -2.33 -5.35 16.53
C ALA A 317 -3.10 -4.03 16.62
N VAL A 318 -3.71 -3.76 17.78
CA VAL A 318 -4.58 -2.59 17.97
C VAL A 318 -4.27 -1.83 19.25
N ALA A 319 -4.51 -0.52 19.23
CA ALA A 319 -4.70 0.28 20.44
C ALA A 319 -6.12 0.84 20.42
N ILE A 320 -6.89 0.52 21.46
CA ILE A 320 -8.33 0.73 21.51
C ILE A 320 -8.62 1.90 22.47
N PRO A 321 -9.26 2.98 22.00
CA PRO A 321 -9.73 4.06 22.86
C PRO A 321 -10.67 3.54 23.96
N MET A 322 -10.45 4.06 25.16
CA MET A 322 -11.30 3.86 26.33
C MET A 322 -11.74 5.23 26.86
N ASN A 323 -12.54 5.22 27.92
CA ASN A 323 -12.90 6.44 28.64
C ASN A 323 -11.65 7.16 29.19
N ASP A 324 -11.76 8.48 29.36
CA ASP A 324 -10.74 9.34 29.99
C ASP A 324 -9.42 9.40 29.21
N HIS A 325 -9.48 9.41 27.87
CA HIS A 325 -8.31 9.47 26.97
C HIS A 325 -7.34 8.28 27.09
N ARG A 326 -7.77 7.19 27.73
CA ARG A 326 -6.95 5.99 27.90
C ARG A 326 -6.96 5.16 26.62
N LEU A 327 -5.85 4.47 26.37
CA LEU A 327 -5.72 3.49 25.31
C LEU A 327 -5.44 2.11 25.89
N LYS A 328 -6.16 1.10 25.41
CA LYS A 328 -5.85 -0.32 25.64
C LYS A 328 -5.04 -0.86 24.47
N PHE A 329 -3.75 -1.07 24.69
CA PHE A 329 -2.84 -1.65 23.71
C PHE A 329 -2.93 -3.17 23.74
N VAL A 330 -3.07 -3.78 22.56
CA VAL A 330 -3.05 -5.23 22.35
C VAL A 330 -1.95 -5.58 21.34
N PRO A 331 -0.66 -5.55 21.75
CA PRO A 331 0.44 -6.01 20.90
C PRO A 331 0.32 -7.50 20.61
N ARG A 332 0.69 -7.91 19.39
CA ARG A 332 0.68 -9.30 18.90
C ARG A 332 2.05 -9.96 18.91
N ARG A 333 3.14 -9.20 19.04
CA ARG A 333 4.50 -9.76 19.04
C ARG A 333 4.81 -10.44 20.40
N HIS A 334 5.52 -11.56 20.37
CA HIS A 334 5.90 -12.30 21.58
C HIS A 334 7.29 -11.93 22.10
N SER A 335 8.24 -11.61 21.22
CA SER A 335 9.60 -11.22 21.63
C SER A 335 9.59 -9.84 22.28
N PRO A 336 10.46 -9.58 23.29
CA PRO A 336 10.58 -8.27 23.92
C PRO A 336 10.83 -7.15 22.90
N ALA A 337 11.86 -7.29 22.06
CA ALA A 337 12.16 -6.32 20.98
C ALA A 337 10.98 -6.13 20.01
N GLY A 338 10.24 -7.18 19.70
CA GLY A 338 9.05 -7.10 18.83
C GLY A 338 7.89 -6.34 19.48
N LYS A 339 7.63 -6.58 20.77
CA LYS A 339 6.61 -5.84 21.54
C LYS A 339 6.97 -4.37 21.61
N ARG A 340 8.22 -4.08 21.98
CA ARG A 340 8.80 -2.73 22.06
C ARG A 340 8.68 -1.98 20.73
N PHE A 341 9.05 -2.62 19.63
CA PHE A 341 8.88 -2.03 18.28
C PHE A 341 7.42 -1.76 17.95
N GLU A 342 6.50 -2.67 18.29
CA GLU A 342 5.06 -2.48 18.04
C GLU A 342 4.43 -1.37 18.90
N LEU A 343 4.86 -1.21 20.14
CA LEU A 343 4.48 -0.07 20.99
C LEU A 343 4.99 1.26 20.41
N ALA A 344 6.23 1.30 19.91
CA ALA A 344 6.76 2.48 19.22
C ALA A 344 6.00 2.81 17.94
N ARG A 345 5.47 1.80 17.23
CA ARG A 345 4.57 2.03 16.08
C ARG A 345 3.26 2.68 16.49
N PHE A 346 2.66 2.26 17.62
CA PHE A 346 1.47 2.92 18.15
C PHE A 346 1.76 4.35 18.60
N LEU A 347 2.92 4.60 19.21
CA LEU A 347 3.33 5.95 19.58
C LEU A 347 3.40 6.86 18.34
N GLY A 348 4.05 6.41 17.27
CA GLY A 348 4.12 7.16 16.02
C GLY A 348 2.75 7.41 15.39
N GLU A 349 1.87 6.41 15.42
CA GLU A 349 0.49 6.57 14.92
C GLU A 349 -0.32 7.55 15.77
N TYR A 350 -0.18 7.46 17.10
CA TYR A 350 -0.88 8.33 18.05
C TYR A 350 -0.48 9.79 17.89
N LEU A 351 0.81 10.06 17.66
CA LEU A 351 1.32 11.42 17.45
C LEU A 351 0.98 11.99 16.08
N ARG A 352 0.55 11.18 15.12
CA ARG A 352 0.25 11.67 13.78
C ARG A 352 -0.95 12.62 13.84
N PRO A 353 -0.91 13.79 13.18
CA PRO A 353 -2.03 14.73 13.19
C PRO A 353 -3.29 14.05 12.68
N SER A 354 -4.38 14.15 13.45
CA SER A 354 -5.68 13.64 13.05
C SER A 354 -6.76 14.68 13.29
N THR A 355 -7.66 14.84 12.32
CA THR A 355 -8.77 15.80 12.35
C THR A 355 -10.01 15.24 13.06
N HIS A 356 -9.92 14.06 13.65
CA HIS A 356 -11.06 13.30 14.17
C HIS A 356 -10.79 12.82 15.61
N GLU A 357 -11.86 12.50 16.33
CA GLU A 357 -11.78 11.84 17.64
C GLU A 357 -10.84 10.63 17.59
N LEU A 358 -10.14 10.37 18.71
CA LEU A 358 -9.27 9.20 18.88
C LEU A 358 -10.04 7.93 18.55
N ARG A 359 -9.71 7.33 17.39
CA ARG A 359 -10.22 6.03 16.95
C ARG A 359 -9.20 4.94 17.23
N TRP A 360 -9.54 3.71 16.86
CA TRP A 360 -8.61 2.58 16.98
C TRP A 360 -7.32 2.87 16.21
N LEU A 361 -6.17 2.68 16.87
CA LEU A 361 -4.88 2.67 16.20
C LEU A 361 -4.58 1.23 15.77
N VAL A 362 -4.07 1.06 14.56
CA VAL A 362 -3.90 -0.27 13.97
C VAL A 362 -2.49 -0.42 13.41
N SER A 363 -1.85 -1.54 13.76
CA SER A 363 -0.55 -1.97 13.26
C SER A 363 -0.67 -3.32 12.55
N THR A 364 -0.22 -3.39 11.29
CA THR A 364 -0.23 -4.57 10.44
C THR A 364 1.10 -4.71 9.70
N ASP A 365 1.28 -5.81 8.98
CA ASP A 365 2.48 -6.01 8.14
C ASP A 365 2.25 -5.61 6.67
N LEU A 366 1.11 -4.97 6.35
CA LEU A 366 0.85 -4.43 5.03
C LEU A 366 1.82 -3.28 4.68
N SER A 367 1.99 -3.04 3.38
CA SER A 367 2.85 -1.99 2.83
C SER A 367 2.10 -0.73 2.42
N THR A 368 1.05 -0.38 3.16
CA THR A 368 0.30 0.88 2.98
C THR A 368 1.07 2.08 3.49
N PHE A 369 0.67 3.30 3.10
CA PHE A 369 1.29 4.55 3.53
C PHE A 369 1.41 4.63 5.05
N ARG A 370 0.29 4.42 5.75
CA ARG A 370 0.21 4.46 7.22
C ARG A 370 1.17 3.46 7.87
N GLN A 371 1.24 2.24 7.34
CA GLN A 371 2.08 1.19 7.93
C GLN A 371 3.57 1.39 7.63
N LYS A 372 3.92 1.97 6.46
CA LYS A 372 5.27 2.43 6.15
C LYS A 372 5.70 3.53 7.11
N TYR A 373 4.84 4.52 7.35
CA TYR A 373 5.08 5.60 8.31
C TYR A 373 5.36 5.04 9.71
N GLN A 374 4.46 4.20 10.24
CA GLN A 374 4.61 3.60 11.58
C GLN A 374 5.94 2.84 11.74
N ARG A 375 6.31 2.02 10.75
CA ARG A 375 7.55 1.24 10.79
C ARG A 375 8.78 2.13 10.74
N ALA A 376 8.79 3.14 9.87
CA ALA A 376 9.90 4.08 9.77
C ALA A 376 10.04 4.91 11.04
N PHE A 377 8.94 5.36 11.64
CA PHE A 377 8.92 6.09 12.90
C PHE A 377 9.52 5.23 14.02
N ALA A 378 9.01 4.01 14.19
CA ALA A 378 9.48 3.11 15.24
C ALA A 378 10.97 2.77 15.08
N ALA A 379 11.42 2.53 13.85
CA ALA A 379 12.82 2.22 13.56
C ALA A 379 13.73 3.41 13.91
N GLU A 380 13.43 4.61 13.40
CA GLU A 380 14.25 5.80 13.66
C GLU A 380 14.17 6.25 15.13
N PHE A 381 13.01 6.13 15.77
CA PHE A 381 12.84 6.51 17.18
C PHE A 381 13.69 5.65 18.11
N LEU A 382 13.68 4.32 17.90
CA LEU A 382 14.39 3.36 18.73
C LEU A 382 15.88 3.25 18.38
N CYS A 383 16.21 3.32 17.09
CA CYS A 383 17.56 3.18 16.55
C CYS A 383 17.79 4.24 15.45
N PRO A 384 18.17 5.47 15.81
CA PRO A 384 18.41 6.54 14.84
C PRO A 384 19.54 6.15 13.89
N ILE A 385 19.34 6.35 12.58
CA ILE A 385 20.33 5.93 11.57
C ILE A 385 21.71 6.57 11.77
N ASP A 386 21.76 7.83 12.23
CA ASP A 386 23.02 8.55 12.45
C ASP A 386 23.81 7.96 13.64
N LEU A 387 23.11 7.47 14.67
CA LEU A 387 23.74 6.79 15.81
C LEU A 387 24.17 5.38 15.44
N LEU A 388 23.33 4.66 14.70
CA LEU A 388 23.63 3.32 14.21
C LEU A 388 24.90 3.31 13.35
N THR A 389 24.99 4.22 12.40
CA THR A 389 26.13 4.31 11.48
C THR A 389 27.41 4.73 12.21
N SER A 390 27.30 5.64 13.19
CA SER A 390 28.42 6.00 14.06
C SER A 390 28.90 4.82 14.93
N PHE A 391 27.97 3.98 15.41
CA PHE A 391 28.31 2.78 16.19
C PHE A 391 29.01 1.72 15.34
N LEU A 392 28.52 1.49 14.12
CA LEU A 392 29.07 0.48 13.22
C LEU A 392 30.44 0.87 12.65
N ASP A 393 30.75 2.17 12.55
CA ASP A 393 32.04 2.71 12.03
C ASP A 393 32.49 2.06 10.71
N GLY A 394 31.53 1.78 9.83
CA GLY A 394 31.75 1.15 8.52
C GLY A 394 31.84 -0.39 8.52
N ASP A 395 31.73 -1.06 9.67
CA ASP A 395 31.58 -2.52 9.75
C ASP A 395 30.10 -2.92 9.63
N PHE A 396 29.74 -3.50 8.50
CA PHE A 396 28.39 -4.02 8.23
C PHE A 396 28.33 -5.55 8.23
N SER A 397 29.28 -6.20 8.92
CA SER A 397 29.27 -7.65 9.11
C SER A 397 28.05 -8.12 9.92
N SER A 398 27.71 -9.40 9.81
CA SER A 398 26.63 -9.99 10.63
C SER A 398 26.90 -9.86 12.13
N TYR A 399 28.17 -9.90 12.53
CA TYR A 399 28.58 -9.72 13.92
C TYR A 399 28.33 -8.28 14.40
N ALA A 400 28.73 -7.28 13.62
CA ALA A 400 28.46 -5.87 13.95
C ALA A 400 26.95 -5.55 13.97
N ILE A 401 26.17 -6.17 13.09
CA ILE A 401 24.69 -6.06 13.08
C ILE A 401 24.09 -6.66 14.36
N GLU A 402 24.59 -7.81 14.83
CA GLU A 402 24.17 -8.42 16.09
C GLU A 402 24.51 -7.53 17.29
N GLU A 403 25.73 -6.99 17.35
CA GLU A 403 26.15 -6.06 18.41
C GLU A 403 25.31 -4.77 18.41
N ALA A 404 25.02 -4.20 17.24
CA ALA A 404 24.17 -3.02 17.12
C ALA A 404 22.72 -3.32 17.54
N ALA A 405 22.18 -4.48 17.18
CA ALA A 405 20.84 -4.89 17.61
C ALA A 405 20.74 -4.96 19.14
N ALA A 406 21.79 -5.47 19.80
CA ALA A 406 21.89 -5.50 21.25
C ALA A 406 22.02 -4.09 21.88
N GLU A 407 22.86 -3.22 21.32
CA GLU A 407 23.07 -1.85 21.82
C GLU A 407 21.78 -1.01 21.78
N PHE A 408 21.02 -1.09 20.68
CA PHE A 408 19.80 -0.30 20.49
C PHE A 408 18.53 -1.00 21.00
N ASP A 409 18.64 -2.24 21.50
CA ASP A 409 17.54 -3.09 21.94
C ASP A 409 16.42 -3.20 20.87
N VAL A 410 16.84 -3.59 19.66
CA VAL A 410 15.97 -3.85 18.51
C VAL A 410 16.37 -5.18 17.86
N SER A 411 15.58 -5.65 16.88
CA SER A 411 15.94 -6.87 16.14
C SER A 411 17.03 -6.60 15.09
N GLU A 412 17.84 -7.61 14.76
CA GLU A 412 18.79 -7.57 13.63
C GLU A 412 18.08 -7.21 12.31
N GLN A 413 16.81 -7.64 12.14
CA GLN A 413 15.99 -7.28 10.99
C GLN A 413 15.74 -5.77 10.93
N THR A 414 15.53 -5.11 12.07
CA THR A 414 15.38 -3.64 12.16
C THR A 414 16.67 -2.95 11.72
N ILE A 415 17.82 -3.38 12.23
CA ILE A 415 19.14 -2.86 11.85
C ILE A 415 19.37 -3.02 10.35
N THR A 416 19.19 -4.24 9.83
CA THR A 416 19.36 -4.56 8.42
C THR A 416 18.45 -3.70 7.54
N SER A 417 17.18 -3.54 7.94
CA SER A 417 16.21 -2.73 7.19
C SER A 417 16.58 -1.25 7.18
N LEU A 418 17.06 -0.71 8.31
CA LEU A 418 17.55 0.67 8.39
C LEU A 418 18.74 0.91 7.46
N LEU A 419 19.72 0.00 7.47
CA LEU A 419 20.90 0.09 6.61
C LEU A 419 20.55 -0.03 5.12
N LEU A 420 19.64 -0.95 4.75
CA LEU A 420 19.15 -1.10 3.37
C LEU A 420 18.42 0.15 2.88
N ASN A 421 17.47 0.65 3.67
CA ASN A 421 16.64 1.80 3.28
C ASN A 421 17.44 3.10 3.18
N ASN A 422 18.58 3.18 3.86
CA ASN A 422 19.50 4.32 3.81
C ASN A 422 20.73 4.08 2.91
N GLY A 423 20.79 2.94 2.20
CA GLY A 423 21.80 2.67 1.17
C GLY A 423 23.21 2.30 1.69
N TYR A 424 23.35 1.95 2.97
CA TYR A 424 24.63 1.51 3.54
C TYR A 424 25.00 0.07 3.18
N ILE A 425 23.98 -0.76 2.95
CA ILE A 425 24.13 -2.12 2.44
C ILE A 425 23.17 -2.33 1.27
N HIS A 426 23.47 -3.32 0.42
CA HIS A 426 22.67 -3.64 -0.76
C HIS A 426 22.06 -5.03 -0.64
N HIS A 427 20.83 -5.19 -1.15
CA HIS A 427 20.27 -6.53 -1.34
C HIS A 427 21.07 -7.30 -2.39
N HIS A 428 21.57 -8.48 -2.01
CA HIS A 428 21.95 -9.49 -2.99
C HIS A 428 20.66 -10.11 -3.58
N GLY A 429 20.12 -9.45 -4.60
CA GLY A 429 19.01 -9.97 -5.41
C GLY A 429 17.62 -9.59 -4.92
N THR A 430 17.13 -8.43 -5.33
CA THR A 430 15.68 -8.13 -5.41
C THR A 430 15.44 -7.45 -6.74
N GLY A 431 14.64 -8.09 -7.61
CA GLY A 431 14.30 -7.54 -8.92
C GLY A 431 13.55 -6.21 -8.80
N SER A 432 13.43 -5.49 -9.91
CA SER A 432 12.73 -4.20 -10.04
C SER A 432 11.20 -4.26 -9.78
N MET A 433 10.70 -5.30 -9.12
CA MET A 433 9.28 -5.64 -9.00
C MET A 433 8.91 -5.94 -7.54
N PRO A 434 7.65 -5.69 -7.13
CA PRO A 434 7.22 -5.80 -5.73
C PRO A 434 7.15 -7.24 -5.22
N TYR A 435 7.15 -8.24 -6.11
CA TYR A 435 7.20 -9.67 -5.80
C TYR A 435 7.77 -10.45 -7.00
N ARG A 436 8.15 -11.72 -6.77
CA ARG A 436 8.52 -12.63 -7.86
C ARG A 436 7.26 -12.97 -8.65
N MET A 437 7.18 -12.50 -9.90
CA MET A 437 6.15 -12.97 -10.82
C MET A 437 6.55 -14.34 -11.39
N ALA A 438 5.56 -15.16 -11.69
CA ALA A 438 5.77 -16.36 -12.48
C ALA A 438 6.40 -15.96 -13.84
N ALA A 439 7.36 -16.77 -14.29
CA ALA A 439 8.02 -16.60 -15.59
C ALA A 439 7.05 -16.83 -16.74
#